data_AF-A0A7U6KSC3-F1
#
_entry.id   AF-A0A7U6KSC3-F1
#
_cell.length_a   1.000
_cell.length_b   1.000
_cell.length_c   1.000
_cell.angle_alpha   90.00
_cell.angle_beta   90.00
_cell.angle_gamma   90.00
#
_symmetry.space_group_name_H-M   'P 1'
#
loop_
_entity.id
_entity.type
_entity.pdbx_description
1 polymer ?
#
loop_
_entity_poly.entity_id
_entity_poly.type
_entity_poly.pdbx_seq_one_letter_code
_entity_poly.pdbx_strand_id
1 'polypeptide(L)'
;MSSLLPDQPIDVMLLSVGVNDTTSNVSVHQWQQQIEDTIDIAQRKFGVRELIFLSLPPMAQMPAIPSPLNNFVGAKASILDEILQKVCAAHDGVNYMATDFARMISEHGNGQPIDIAVMFASDGFHPSSLMYGYWAQQIVENMTQLLDSPTAQTDC
;
A
#
# COMPACT_ATOMS: atom_id res chain seq x y z
N MET A 1 0.22 23.83 25.07
CA MET A 1 -0.30 23.15 23.87
C MET A 1 0.06 21.70 24.03
N SER A 2 -0.92 20.82 24.26
CA SER A 2 -0.64 19.37 24.38
C SER A 2 -0.07 18.90 23.05
N SER A 3 1.09 18.24 23.10
CA SER A 3 1.65 17.54 21.94
C SER A 3 0.60 16.54 21.43
N LEU A 4 0.27 16.59 20.14
CA LEU A 4 -0.60 15.61 19.47
C LEU A 4 0.14 14.29 19.16
N LEU A 5 1.39 14.16 19.59
CA LEU A 5 2.18 12.95 19.37
C LEU A 5 1.80 11.90 20.42
N PRO A 6 1.71 10.62 20.04
CA PRO A 6 1.51 9.55 21.00
C PRO A 6 2.68 9.52 22.00
N ASP A 7 2.35 9.30 23.27
CA ASP A 7 3.36 9.19 24.35
C ASP A 7 4.10 7.85 24.31
N GLN A 8 3.67 6.92 23.46
CA GLN A 8 4.23 5.58 23.29
C GLN A 8 4.59 5.30 21.83
N PRO A 9 5.61 4.46 21.56
CA PRO A 9 5.92 3.99 20.21
C PRO A 9 4.71 3.31 19.54
N ILE A 10 4.61 3.45 18.22
CA ILE A 10 3.55 2.81 17.43
C ILE A 10 3.98 1.39 17.03
N ASP A 11 3.18 0.36 17.36
CA ASP A 11 3.51 -1.01 16.96
C ASP A 11 3.42 -1.20 15.43
N VAL A 12 2.35 -0.69 14.81
CA VAL A 12 2.13 -0.78 13.36
C VAL A 12 1.60 0.53 12.81
N MET A 13 2.19 1.00 11.70
CA MET A 13 1.66 2.08 10.89
C MET A 13 1.37 1.56 9.48
N LEU A 14 0.15 1.78 9.00
CA LEU A 14 -0.26 1.41 7.65
C LEU A 14 -0.35 2.66 6.77
N LEU A 15 0.25 2.62 5.59
CA LEU A 15 0.20 3.70 4.61
C LEU A 15 -0.37 3.20 3.28
N SER A 16 -1.40 3.89 2.80
CA SER A 16 -1.97 3.71 1.46
C SER A 16 -1.89 5.05 0.74
N VAL A 17 -0.86 5.20 -0.09
CA VAL A 17 -0.51 6.43 -0.81
C VAL A 17 -0.03 6.09 -2.23
N GLY A 18 0.14 7.10 -3.09
CA GLY A 18 0.74 6.92 -4.42
C GLY A 18 -0.22 7.08 -5.60
N VAL A 19 -1.54 6.85 -5.44
CA VAL A 19 -2.50 7.01 -6.55
C VAL A 19 -2.44 8.42 -7.15
N ASN A 20 -2.41 9.45 -6.31
CA ASN A 20 -2.32 10.84 -6.78
C ASN A 20 -0.98 11.15 -7.47
N ASP A 21 0.10 10.47 -7.07
CA ASP A 21 1.42 10.61 -7.65
C ASP A 21 1.48 10.03 -9.07
N THR A 22 0.67 9.00 -9.36
CA THR A 22 0.51 8.45 -10.72
C THR A 22 -0.23 9.40 -11.67
N THR A 23 -1.11 10.26 -11.14
CA THR A 23 -1.89 11.21 -11.94
C THR A 23 -1.26 12.60 -12.00
N SER A 24 -0.29 12.89 -11.13
CA SER A 24 0.39 14.19 -11.02
C SER A 24 1.75 14.20 -11.71
N ASN A 25 2.41 15.37 -11.81
CA ASN A 25 3.75 15.50 -12.37
C ASN A 25 4.88 15.19 -11.35
N VAL A 26 4.70 14.16 -10.53
CA VAL A 26 5.73 13.68 -9.60
C VAL A 26 6.74 12.84 -10.38
N SER A 27 8.02 13.18 -10.25
CA SER A 27 9.11 12.41 -10.86
C SER A 27 9.43 11.16 -10.03
N VAL A 28 10.02 10.14 -10.66
CA VAL A 28 10.48 8.91 -10.01
C VAL A 28 11.41 9.20 -8.82
N HIS A 29 12.37 10.11 -8.99
CA HIS A 29 13.29 10.49 -7.92
C HIS A 29 12.57 11.18 -6.75
N GLN A 30 11.63 12.07 -7.07
CA GLN A 30 10.85 12.76 -6.04
C GLN A 30 9.97 11.78 -5.26
N TRP A 31 9.34 10.82 -5.95
CA TRP A 31 8.57 9.75 -5.32
C TRP A 31 9.44 8.94 -4.34
N GLN A 32 10.60 8.47 -4.80
CA GLN A 32 11.53 7.73 -3.95
C GLN A 32 11.89 8.51 -2.68
N GLN A 33 12.32 9.77 -2.85
CA GLN A 33 12.70 10.62 -1.73
C GLN A 33 11.55 10.82 -0.74
N GLN A 34 10.32 11.00 -1.23
CA GLN A 34 9.15 11.20 -0.38
C GLN A 34 8.80 9.94 0.44
N ILE A 35 8.99 8.74 -0.13
CA ILE A 35 8.82 7.48 0.61
C ILE A 35 9.92 7.34 1.67
N GLU A 36 11.17 7.59 1.33
CA GLU A 36 12.30 7.56 2.27
C GLU A 36 12.10 8.56 3.43
N ASP A 37 11.70 9.81 3.12
CA ASP A 37 11.39 10.83 4.13
C ASP A 37 10.23 10.40 5.04
N THR A 38 9.21 9.74 4.48
CA THR A 38 8.08 9.23 5.24
C THR A 38 8.50 8.12 6.20
N ILE A 39 9.35 7.20 5.76
CA ILE A 39 9.94 6.15 6.60
C ILE A 39 10.73 6.77 7.74
N ASP A 40 11.61 7.73 7.43
CA ASP A 40 12.43 8.43 8.43
C ASP A 40 11.57 9.13 9.49
N ILE A 41 10.49 9.80 9.07
CA ILE A 41 9.54 10.44 9.99
C ILE A 41 8.82 9.39 10.84
N ALA A 42 8.29 8.33 10.23
CA ALA A 42 7.57 7.27 10.93
C ALA A 42 8.44 6.63 12.02
N GLN A 43 9.66 6.24 11.69
CA GLN A 43 10.56 5.57 12.61
C GLN A 43 11.12 6.53 13.67
N ARG A 44 11.65 7.69 13.28
CA ARG A 44 12.33 8.59 14.25
C ARG A 44 11.38 9.36 15.14
N LYS A 45 10.24 9.80 14.59
CA LYS A 45 9.32 10.68 15.33
C LYS A 45 8.24 9.90 16.08
N PHE A 46 7.79 8.78 15.52
CA PHE A 46 6.69 8.00 16.08
C PHE A 46 7.14 6.64 16.64
N GLY A 47 8.42 6.28 16.49
CA GLY A 47 8.93 5.00 16.98
C GLY A 47 8.21 3.81 16.36
N VAL A 48 7.79 3.91 15.10
CA VAL A 48 7.06 2.83 14.43
C VAL A 48 7.92 1.58 14.37
N ARG A 49 7.40 0.46 14.90
CA ARG A 49 8.06 -0.85 14.84
C ARG A 49 7.90 -1.48 13.45
N GLU A 50 6.66 -1.60 12.98
CA GLU A 50 6.35 -2.13 11.65
C GLU A 50 5.61 -1.08 10.80
N LEU A 51 6.26 -0.62 9.73
CA LEU A 51 5.64 0.25 8.74
C LEU A 51 5.21 -0.58 7.54
N ILE A 52 3.93 -0.53 7.18
CA ILE A 52 3.38 -1.31 6.05
C ILE A 52 2.91 -0.33 4.98
N PHE A 53 3.47 -0.42 3.78
CA PHE A 53 2.96 0.25 2.60
C PHE A 53 2.08 -0.69 1.78
N LEU A 54 0.87 -0.25 1.45
CA LEU A 54 0.02 -0.92 0.47
C LEU A 54 0.53 -0.65 -0.94
N SER A 55 0.50 -1.68 -1.78
CA SER A 55 0.77 -1.57 -3.22
C SER A 55 -0.07 -0.50 -3.90
N LEU A 56 0.49 0.16 -4.91
CA LEU A 56 -0.32 0.95 -5.82
C LEU A 56 -1.29 0.03 -6.58
N PRO A 57 -2.55 0.44 -6.78
CA PRO A 57 -3.51 -0.37 -7.51
C PRO A 57 -3.14 -0.46 -9.01
N PRO A 58 -3.68 -1.46 -9.74
CA PRO A 58 -3.47 -1.60 -11.18
C PRO A 58 -4.23 -0.51 -11.95
N MET A 59 -3.67 0.71 -11.98
CA MET A 59 -4.33 1.91 -12.49
C MET A 59 -4.84 1.76 -13.94
N ALA A 60 -4.20 0.92 -14.77
CA ALA A 60 -4.66 0.65 -16.14
C ALA A 60 -6.05 0.01 -16.21
N GLN A 61 -6.49 -0.65 -15.14
CA GLN A 61 -7.76 -1.37 -15.06
C GLN A 61 -8.86 -0.56 -14.37
N MET A 62 -8.59 0.69 -13.96
CA MET A 62 -9.59 1.56 -13.33
C MET A 62 -10.66 2.03 -14.32
N PRO A 63 -11.95 1.74 -14.08
CA PRO A 63 -13.03 2.16 -14.97
C PRO A 63 -13.12 3.68 -15.20
N ALA A 64 -12.77 4.49 -14.20
CA ALA A 64 -12.82 5.94 -14.29
C ALA A 64 -11.75 6.55 -15.21
N ILE A 65 -10.72 5.78 -15.60
CA ILE A 65 -9.62 6.29 -16.43
C ILE A 65 -9.83 5.78 -17.86
N PRO A 66 -10.20 6.65 -18.81
CA PRO A 66 -10.48 6.21 -20.17
C PRO A 66 -9.19 5.83 -20.92
N SER A 67 -9.34 4.92 -21.89
CA SER A 67 -8.30 4.67 -22.88
C SER A 67 -8.13 5.90 -23.80
N PRO A 68 -6.88 6.31 -24.15
CA PRO A 68 -5.61 5.61 -23.92
C PRO A 68 -4.87 6.03 -22.62
N LEU A 69 -5.43 6.97 -21.85
CA LEU A 69 -4.77 7.54 -20.67
C LEU A 69 -4.48 6.50 -19.59
N ASN A 70 -5.37 5.52 -19.43
CA ASN A 70 -5.20 4.42 -18.48
C ASN A 70 -3.87 3.67 -18.65
N ASN A 71 -3.40 3.47 -19.88
CA ASN A 71 -2.13 2.79 -20.15
C ASN A 71 -0.94 3.62 -19.66
N PHE A 72 -1.00 4.95 -19.84
CA PHE A 72 0.06 5.84 -19.38
C PHE A 72 0.12 5.91 -17.85
N VAL A 73 -1.03 6.09 -17.21
CA VAL A 73 -1.13 6.10 -15.74
C VAL A 73 -0.75 4.73 -15.16
N GLY A 74 -1.17 3.65 -15.81
CA GLY A 74 -0.80 2.27 -15.47
C GLY A 74 0.70 2.03 -15.52
N ALA A 75 1.36 2.42 -16.62
CA ALA A 75 2.82 2.28 -16.74
C ALA A 75 3.55 3.08 -15.67
N LYS A 76 3.09 4.31 -15.39
CA LYS A 76 3.65 5.12 -14.31
C LYS A 76 3.45 4.46 -12.94
N ALA A 77 2.25 3.94 -12.66
CA ALA A 77 1.93 3.23 -11.42
C ALA A 77 2.86 2.03 -11.20
N SER A 78 3.09 1.20 -12.22
CA SER A 78 4.02 0.08 -12.14
C SER A 78 5.44 0.52 -11.80
N ILE A 79 5.93 1.60 -12.42
CA ILE A 79 7.27 2.13 -12.11
C ILE A 79 7.36 2.62 -10.66
N LEU A 80 6.36 3.39 -10.19
CA LEU A 80 6.36 3.91 -8.82
C LEU A 80 6.23 2.78 -7.79
N ASP A 81 5.45 1.75 -8.09
CA ASP A 81 5.26 0.58 -7.23
C ASP A 81 6.54 -0.28 -7.14
N GLU A 82 7.25 -0.48 -8.25
CA GLU A 82 8.57 -1.15 -8.23
C GLU A 82 9.58 -0.40 -7.36
N ILE A 83 9.55 0.93 -7.36
CA ILE A 83 10.40 1.75 -6.50
C ILE A 83 9.99 1.60 -5.04
N LEU A 84 8.69 1.63 -4.76
CA LEU A 84 8.16 1.41 -3.41
C LEU A 84 8.63 0.07 -2.85
N GLN A 85 8.52 -1.01 -3.63
CA GLN A 85 9.03 -2.34 -3.26
C GLN A 85 10.52 -2.32 -2.92
N LYS A 86 11.34 -1.68 -3.77
CA LYS A 86 12.80 -1.56 -3.56
C LYS A 86 13.14 -0.77 -2.30
N VAL A 87 12.44 0.34 -2.06
CA VAL A 87 12.66 1.16 -0.86
C VAL A 87 12.24 0.39 0.39
N CYS A 88 11.07 -0.25 0.41
CA CYS A 88 10.66 -1.07 1.56
C CYS A 88 11.69 -2.16 1.87
N ALA A 89 12.17 -2.89 0.85
CA ALA A 89 13.16 -3.95 1.03
C ALA A 89 14.54 -3.46 1.52
N ALA A 90 14.84 -2.16 1.41
CA ALA A 90 16.11 -1.56 1.83
C ALA A 90 16.08 -1.03 3.27
N HIS A 91 14.94 -1.05 3.96
CA HIS A 91 14.77 -0.50 5.30
C HIS A 91 14.21 -1.55 6.28
N ASP A 92 14.86 -1.68 7.43
CA ASP A 92 14.41 -2.60 8.49
C ASP A 92 13.06 -2.14 9.07
N GLY A 93 12.17 -3.09 9.37
CA GLY A 93 10.83 -2.81 9.89
C GLY A 93 9.90 -2.11 8.89
N VAL A 94 10.25 -2.10 7.59
CA VAL A 94 9.42 -1.56 6.52
C VAL A 94 8.99 -2.67 5.58
N ASN A 95 7.69 -2.79 5.38
CA ASN A 95 7.06 -3.90 4.69
C ASN A 95 6.23 -3.39 3.52
N TYR A 96 6.35 -4.07 2.39
CA TYR A 96 5.48 -3.86 1.24
C TYR A 96 4.42 -4.96 1.21
N MET A 97 3.15 -4.56 1.12
CA MET A 97 2.02 -5.49 1.01
C MET A 97 1.37 -5.37 -0.37
N ALA A 98 1.67 -6.34 -1.23
CA ALA A 98 0.97 -6.50 -2.49
C ALA A 98 -0.51 -6.82 -2.23
N THR A 99 -1.40 -6.16 -2.97
CA THR A 99 -2.80 -6.58 -3.00
C THR A 99 -2.93 -7.87 -3.81
N ASP A 100 -3.37 -8.96 -3.19
CA ASP A 100 -3.62 -10.24 -3.88
C ASP A 100 -4.98 -10.24 -4.62
N PHE A 101 -5.01 -9.52 -5.74
CA PHE A 101 -6.20 -9.46 -6.61
C PHE A 101 -6.63 -10.83 -7.13
N ALA A 102 -5.69 -11.76 -7.33
CA ALA A 102 -5.99 -13.09 -7.86
C ALA A 102 -6.77 -13.92 -6.83
N ARG A 103 -6.30 -13.95 -5.58
CA ARG A 103 -7.03 -14.59 -4.47
C ARG A 103 -8.42 -13.97 -4.32
N MET A 104 -8.52 -12.64 -4.29
CA MET A 104 -9.83 -11.98 -4.17
C MET A 104 -10.81 -12.37 -5.30
N ILE A 105 -10.38 -12.33 -6.57
CA ILE A 105 -11.22 -12.72 -7.70
C ILE A 105 -11.65 -14.18 -7.56
N SER A 106 -10.73 -15.07 -7.15
CA SER A 106 -11.05 -16.48 -6.98
C SER A 106 -12.02 -16.77 -5.82
N GLU A 107 -11.86 -16.09 -4.68
CA GLU A 107 -12.70 -16.25 -3.49
C GLU A 107 -14.11 -15.69 -3.73
N HIS A 108 -14.24 -14.58 -4.47
CA HIS A 108 -15.54 -13.99 -4.76
C HIS A 108 -16.21 -14.54 -6.03
N GLY A 109 -15.44 -15.18 -6.91
CA GLY A 109 -15.92 -15.64 -8.21
C GLY A 109 -16.78 -16.88 -8.14
N ASN A 110 -16.76 -17.61 -7.01
CA ASN A 110 -17.46 -18.89 -6.86
C ASN A 110 -17.17 -19.85 -8.04
N GLY A 111 -15.94 -19.85 -8.56
CA GLY A 111 -15.54 -20.64 -9.73
C GLY A 111 -15.91 -20.04 -11.09
N GLN A 112 -16.36 -18.78 -11.15
CA GLN A 112 -16.61 -18.03 -12.39
C GLN A 112 -15.72 -16.78 -12.48
N PRO A 113 -15.38 -16.31 -13.70
CA PRO A 113 -14.68 -15.04 -13.87
C PRO A 113 -15.53 -13.88 -13.36
N ILE A 114 -14.95 -13.00 -12.54
CA ILE A 114 -15.59 -11.74 -12.17
C ILE A 114 -14.92 -10.59 -12.92
N ASP A 115 -15.73 -9.63 -13.35
CA ASP A 115 -15.24 -8.36 -13.88
C ASP A 115 -14.53 -7.57 -12.78
N ILE A 116 -13.32 -7.09 -13.07
CA ILE A 116 -12.53 -6.26 -12.14
C ILE A 116 -13.28 -4.98 -11.70
N ALA A 117 -14.28 -4.53 -12.47
CA ALA A 117 -15.14 -3.41 -12.11
C ALA A 117 -15.81 -3.57 -10.73
N VAL A 118 -16.07 -4.80 -10.24
CA VAL A 118 -16.66 -5.03 -8.91
C VAL A 118 -15.76 -4.56 -7.75
N MET A 119 -14.47 -4.36 -8.03
CA MET A 119 -13.48 -3.90 -7.07
C MET A 119 -13.54 -2.39 -6.85
N PHE A 120 -14.30 -1.67 -7.69
CA PHE A 120 -14.43 -0.23 -7.65
C PHE A 120 -15.82 0.18 -7.15
N ALA A 121 -15.87 1.29 -6.45
CA ALA A 121 -17.10 1.98 -6.11
C ALA A 121 -17.80 2.47 -7.38
N SER A 122 -19.01 3.04 -7.22
CA SER A 122 -19.80 3.53 -8.36
C SER A 122 -19.13 4.64 -9.17
N ASP A 123 -18.09 5.29 -8.63
CA ASP A 123 -17.30 6.28 -9.36
C ASP A 123 -16.22 5.67 -10.27
N GLY A 124 -15.98 4.36 -10.18
CA GLY A 124 -14.99 3.65 -10.97
C GLY A 124 -13.54 3.97 -10.59
N PHE A 125 -13.29 4.61 -9.45
CA PHE A 125 -11.97 5.05 -9.01
C PHE A 125 -11.63 4.55 -7.61
N HIS A 126 -12.52 4.76 -6.64
CA HIS A 126 -12.28 4.33 -5.26
C HIS A 126 -12.54 2.83 -5.10
N PRO A 127 -11.91 2.15 -4.11
CA PRO A 127 -12.22 0.78 -3.78
C PRO A 127 -13.70 0.59 -3.42
N SER A 128 -14.30 -0.52 -3.85
CA SER A 128 -15.64 -0.92 -3.40
C SER A 128 -15.61 -1.43 -1.96
N SER A 129 -16.78 -1.61 -1.35
CA SER A 129 -16.89 -2.25 -0.02
C SER A 129 -16.31 -3.67 -0.01
N LEU A 130 -16.41 -4.38 -1.14
CA LEU A 130 -15.81 -5.71 -1.33
C LEU A 130 -14.29 -5.63 -1.21
N MET A 131 -13.68 -4.69 -1.94
CA MET A 131 -12.24 -4.46 -1.95
C MET A 131 -11.72 -4.05 -0.56
N TYR A 132 -12.44 -3.17 0.15
CA TYR A 132 -12.08 -2.79 1.52
C TYR A 132 -12.15 -3.97 2.50
N GLY A 133 -13.16 -4.83 2.39
CA GLY A 133 -13.26 -6.04 3.22
C GLY A 133 -12.08 -6.98 3.00
N TYR A 134 -11.69 -7.17 1.74
CA TYR A 134 -10.55 -8.00 1.36
C TYR A 134 -9.21 -7.42 1.83
N TRP A 135 -9.00 -6.10 1.69
CA TRP A 135 -7.83 -5.43 2.24
C TRP A 135 -7.75 -5.57 3.76
N ALA A 136 -8.85 -5.35 4.48
CA ALA A 136 -8.87 -5.49 5.93
C ALA A 136 -8.41 -6.89 6.37
N GLN A 137 -8.86 -7.93 5.67
CA GLN A 137 -8.42 -9.30 5.95
C GLN A 137 -6.91 -9.49 5.71
N GLN A 138 -6.39 -9.12 4.54
CA GLN A 138 -4.96 -9.27 4.23
C GLN A 138 -4.07 -8.45 5.17
N ILE A 139 -4.50 -7.23 5.51
CA ILE A 139 -3.78 -6.35 6.45
C ILE A 139 -3.66 -7.04 7.80
N VAL A 140 -4.76 -7.57 8.34
CA VAL A 140 -4.72 -8.28 9.64
C VAL A 140 -3.85 -9.54 9.56
N GLU A 141 -3.98 -10.34 8.51
CA GLU A 141 -3.12 -11.53 8.29
C GLU A 141 -1.63 -11.14 8.27
N ASN A 142 -1.27 -10.06 7.56
CA ASN A 142 0.10 -9.56 7.48
C ASN A 142 0.59 -9.00 8.82
N MET A 143 -0.22 -8.18 9.49
CA MET A 143 0.10 -7.62 10.81
C MET A 143 0.36 -8.71 11.84
N THR A 144 -0.48 -9.74 11.91
CA THR A 144 -0.28 -10.84 12.86
C THR A 144 1.05 -11.56 12.61
N GLN A 145 1.40 -11.83 11.35
CA GLN A 145 2.68 -12.47 11.02
C GLN A 145 3.90 -11.62 11.43
N LEU A 146 3.84 -10.31 11.19
CA LEU A 146 4.91 -9.39 11.56
C LEU A 146 5.05 -9.26 13.09
N LEU A 147 3.92 -9.16 13.81
CA LEU A 147 3.94 -8.96 15.25
C LEU A 147 4.30 -10.24 16.04
N ASP A 148 3.97 -11.42 15.51
CA ASP A 148 4.27 -12.73 16.11
C ASP A 148 5.71 -13.21 15.80
N SER A 149 6.36 -12.60 14.82
CA SER A 149 7.77 -12.88 14.54
C SER A 149 8.62 -12.37 15.73
N PRO A 150 9.39 -13.24 16.42
CA PRO A 150 10.21 -12.78 17.54
C PRO A 150 11.23 -11.78 17.01
N THR A 151 11.07 -10.50 17.39
CA THR A 151 12.09 -9.46 17.21
C THR A 151 13.42 -10.05 17.64
N ALA A 152 14.37 -10.14 16.71
CA ALA A 152 15.72 -10.61 17.01
C ALA A 152 16.21 -9.89 18.27
N GLN A 153 16.49 -10.69 19.30
CA GLN A 153 17.01 -10.22 20.57
C GLN A 153 18.21 -9.32 20.29
N THR A 154 18.11 -8.06 20.73
CA THR A 154 19.27 -7.21 20.90
C THR A 154 20.06 -7.80 22.07
N ASP A 155 21.01 -8.68 21.77
CA ASP A 155 21.94 -9.20 22.76
C ASP A 155 22.82 -8.04 23.28
N CYS A 156 22.87 -7.96 24.61
CA CYS A 156 23.72 -7.08 25.41
C CYS A 156 25.19 -7.54 25.40
#